data_AF-A0A9D6T8R0-F1
#
_entry.id   AF-A0A9D6T8R0-F1
#
_cell.length_a   1.000
_cell.length_b   1.000
_cell.length_c   1.000
_cell.angle_alpha   90.00
_cell.angle_beta   90.00
_cell.angle_gamma   90.00
#
_symmetry.space_group_name_H-M   'P 1'
#
loop_
_entity.id
_entity.type
_entity.pdbx_description
1 polymer ?
#
loop_
_entity_poly.entity_id
_entity_poly.type
_entity_poly.pdbx_seq_one_letter_code
_entity_poly.pdbx_strand_id
1 'polypeptide(L)'
;MDNQDRPAPPAASAPADQFYRGRIVRLSSGRQSGVVQSYSTGREIPFAFAHVVVLGDKRRFDDLHIATEVAYDVSWTSSGLRISVMKILN
;
A
#
# COMPACT_ATOMS: atom_id res chain seq x y z
N MET A 1 43.83 24.90 -1.15
CA MET A 1 43.49 24.19 -2.40
C MET A 1 42.75 22.92 -2.03
N ASP A 2 41.53 23.14 -1.56
CA ASP A 2 40.30 22.48 -1.99
C ASP A 2 40.45 21.07 -2.58
N ASN A 3 40.09 20.06 -1.81
CA ASN A 3 39.46 18.90 -2.41
C ASN A 3 38.24 18.54 -1.59
N GLN A 4 37.13 19.08 -2.09
CA GLN A 4 35.80 19.10 -1.52
C GLN A 4 35.33 17.70 -1.11
N ASP A 5 34.79 17.62 0.10
CA ASP A 5 33.45 17.08 0.37
C ASP A 5 32.83 16.37 -0.85
N ARG A 6 33.23 15.12 -1.10
CA ARG A 6 32.33 14.23 -1.83
C ARG A 6 31.23 13.92 -0.82
N PRO A 7 29.98 14.37 -1.02
CA PRO A 7 28.90 13.69 -0.33
C PRO A 7 29.04 12.23 -0.75
N ALA A 8 29.27 11.34 0.22
CA ALA A 8 29.04 9.93 -0.02
C ALA A 8 27.68 9.83 -0.73
N PRO A 9 27.55 9.08 -1.84
CA PRO A 9 26.22 8.85 -2.41
C PRO A 9 25.33 8.47 -1.24
N PRO A 10 24.18 9.16 -1.02
CA PRO A 10 23.36 8.93 0.16
C PRO A 10 23.16 7.43 0.21
N ALA A 11 23.72 6.82 1.26
CA ALA A 11 23.85 5.37 1.39
C ALA A 11 22.54 4.79 0.91
N ALA A 12 22.57 4.09 -0.23
CA ALA A 12 21.40 3.67 -0.98
C ALA A 12 20.35 3.22 0.04
N SER A 13 19.35 4.08 0.25
CA SER A 13 18.44 3.98 1.38
C SER A 13 17.94 2.55 1.39
N ALA A 14 18.30 1.77 2.42
CA ALA A 14 17.90 0.37 2.57
C ALA A 14 16.48 0.23 2.02
N PRO A 15 16.22 -0.64 1.02
CA PRO A 15 15.14 -0.47 0.04
C PRO A 15 13.90 0.00 0.78
N ALA A 16 13.67 1.32 0.70
CA ALA A 16 12.76 1.98 1.62
C ALA A 16 11.42 1.29 1.44
N ASP A 17 10.96 0.64 2.50
CA ASP A 17 9.71 -0.11 2.65
C ASP A 17 8.66 0.40 1.64
N GLN A 18 8.68 -0.14 0.41
CA GLN A 18 8.30 0.60 -0.81
C GLN A 18 6.79 0.62 -1.03
N PHE A 19 6.06 0.39 0.05
CA PHE A 19 4.62 0.33 0.09
C PHE A 19 4.08 1.71 0.42
N TYR A 20 3.09 2.14 -0.38
CA TYR A 20 2.23 3.25 -0.02
C TYR A 20 1.51 2.94 1.28
N ARG A 21 1.15 4.00 2.02
CA ARG A 21 0.39 3.87 3.27
C ARG A 21 -0.96 4.54 3.15
N GLY A 22 -1.94 3.96 3.83
CA GLY A 22 -3.29 4.47 3.84
C GLY A 22 -4.17 3.71 4.81
N ARG A 23 -5.45 4.04 4.78
CA ARG A 23 -6.47 3.36 5.58
C ARG A 23 -7.63 2.89 4.72
N ILE A 24 -8.24 1.79 5.11
CA ILE A 24 -9.46 1.31 4.48
C ILE A 24 -10.61 2.25 4.85
N VAL A 25 -11.25 2.83 3.84
CA VAL A 25 -12.40 3.73 4.03
C VAL A 25 -13.72 3.11 3.63
N ARG A 26 -13.70 2.06 2.79
CA ARG A 26 -14.90 1.31 2.37
C ARG A 26 -14.57 -0.17 2.19
N LEU A 27 -15.52 -1.02 2.55
CA LEU A 27 -15.48 -2.47 2.34
C LEU A 27 -16.85 -2.95 1.86
N SER A 28 -16.83 -3.91 0.94
CA SER A 28 -17.99 -4.64 0.47
C SER A 28 -17.70 -6.13 0.65
N SER A 29 -18.31 -6.73 1.68
CA SER A 29 -18.18 -8.16 1.98
C SER A 29 -18.72 -9.04 0.85
N GLY A 30 -19.87 -8.69 0.28
CA GLY A 30 -20.49 -9.46 -0.80
C GLY A 30 -19.64 -9.57 -2.07
N ARG A 31 -18.81 -8.56 -2.37
CA ARG A 31 -17.89 -8.56 -3.53
C ARG A 31 -16.43 -8.80 -3.13
N GLN A 32 -16.16 -8.99 -1.84
CA GLN A 32 -14.82 -9.02 -1.26
C GLN A 32 -13.90 -7.95 -1.87
N SER A 33 -14.36 -6.70 -1.81
CA SER A 33 -13.66 -5.55 -2.40
C SER A 33 -13.67 -4.38 -1.43
N GLY A 34 -12.77 -3.43 -1.62
CA GLY A 34 -12.75 -2.23 -0.80
C GLY A 34 -12.02 -1.08 -1.45
N VAL A 35 -11.87 -0.02 -0.66
CA VAL A 35 -11.19 1.21 -1.06
C VAL A 35 -10.26 1.64 0.05
N VAL A 36 -9.01 1.93 -0.31
CA VAL A 36 -8.02 2.52 0.59
C VAL A 36 -7.86 3.99 0.24
N GLN A 37 -7.89 4.85 1.25
CA GLN A 37 -7.49 6.24 1.13
C GLN A 37 -6.00 6.37 1.43
N SER A 38 -5.24 6.84 0.45
CA SER A 38 -3.82 7.15 0.57
C SER A 38 -3.59 8.28 1.57
N TYR A 39 -2.67 8.10 2.52
CA TYR A 39 -2.33 9.18 3.45
C TYR A 39 -1.52 10.31 2.82
N SER A 40 -0.66 10.00 1.85
CA SER A 40 0.21 11.00 1.22
C SER A 40 -0.53 11.88 0.22
N THR A 41 -1.57 11.35 -0.44
CA THR A 41 -2.25 12.05 -1.55
C THR A 41 -3.74 12.25 -1.33
N GLY A 42 -4.34 11.61 -0.33
CA GLY A 42 -5.79 11.60 -0.12
C GLY A 42 -6.58 10.81 -1.17
N ARG A 43 -5.92 10.25 -2.20
CA ARG A 43 -6.58 9.48 -3.27
C ARG A 43 -7.24 8.22 -2.72
N GLU A 44 -8.42 7.94 -3.23
CA GLU A 44 -9.14 6.68 -3.03
C GLU A 44 -8.72 5.68 -4.11
N ILE A 45 -8.20 4.54 -3.69
CA ILE A 45 -7.69 3.50 -4.59
C ILE A 45 -8.47 2.22 -4.31
N PRO A 46 -9.16 1.66 -5.32
CA PRO A 46 -9.95 0.46 -5.15
C PRO A 46 -9.08 -0.79 -5.13
N PHE A 47 -9.58 -1.82 -4.45
CA PHE A 47 -9.01 -3.16 -4.47
C PHE A 47 -10.10 -4.22 -4.56
N ALA A 48 -9.77 -5.35 -5.18
CA ALA A 48 -10.58 -6.55 -5.18
C ALA A 48 -9.75 -7.65 -4.53
N PHE A 49 -10.22 -8.19 -3.41
CA PHE A 49 -9.43 -9.09 -2.56
C PHE A 49 -8.93 -10.31 -3.31
N ALA A 50 -9.74 -10.84 -4.24
CA ALA A 50 -9.35 -11.96 -5.10
C ALA A 50 -8.08 -11.70 -5.94
N HIS A 51 -7.71 -10.43 -6.17
CA HIS A 51 -6.56 -10.02 -6.99
C HIS A 51 -5.45 -9.37 -6.14
N VAL A 52 -5.62 -9.33 -4.81
CA VAL A 52 -4.66 -8.74 -3.89
C VAL A 52 -3.86 -9.84 -3.23
N VAL A 53 -2.53 -9.71 -3.27
CA VAL A 53 -1.63 -10.55 -2.47
C VAL A 53 -1.56 -9.94 -1.06
N VAL A 54 -2.10 -10.66 -0.07
CA VAL A 54 -2.06 -10.22 1.34
C VAL A 54 -0.82 -10.79 2.03
N LEU A 55 0.01 -9.90 2.58
CA LEU A 55 1.22 -10.24 3.33
C LEU A 55 0.96 -10.22 4.84
N GLY A 56 1.58 -11.15 5.58
CA GLY A 56 1.47 -11.27 7.04
C GLY A 56 0.57 -12.43 7.48
N ASP A 57 0.22 -12.48 8.77
CA ASP A 57 -0.60 -13.57 9.35
C ASP A 57 -2.10 -13.37 9.13
N LYS A 58 -2.55 -12.12 9.07
CA LYS A 58 -3.94 -11.73 8.79
C LYS A 58 -4.18 -11.70 7.29
N ARG A 59 -4.58 -12.83 6.73
CA ARG A 59 -4.73 -13.04 5.28
C ARG A 59 -6.17 -13.18 4.82
N ARG A 60 -7.16 -12.99 5.69
CA ARG A 60 -8.57 -13.13 5.31
C ARG A 60 -9.21 -11.76 5.10
N PHE A 61 -10.20 -11.72 4.23
CA PHE A 61 -10.98 -10.50 4.01
C PHE A 61 -11.71 -10.07 5.30
N ASP A 62 -12.13 -11.04 6.11
CA ASP A 62 -12.81 -10.79 7.39
C ASP A 62 -11.90 -10.13 8.44
N ASP A 63 -10.57 -10.17 8.26
CA ASP A 63 -9.60 -9.47 9.12
C ASP A 63 -9.53 -7.96 8.78
N LEU A 64 -10.14 -7.54 7.67
CA LEU A 64 -10.16 -6.15 7.23
C LEU A 64 -11.37 -5.41 7.80
N HIS A 65 -11.11 -4.25 8.38
CA HIS A 65 -12.16 -3.36 8.88
C HIS A 65 -12.00 -1.95 8.31
N ILE A 66 -13.07 -1.16 8.43
CA ILE A 66 -12.98 0.27 8.17
C ILE A 66 -12.02 0.89 9.18
N ALA A 67 -11.24 1.87 8.72
CA ALA A 67 -10.15 2.52 9.44
C ALA A 67 -8.92 1.65 9.72
N THR A 68 -8.87 0.39 9.26
CA THR A 68 -7.65 -0.42 9.30
C THR A 68 -6.54 0.24 8.49
N GLU A 69 -5.39 0.43 9.11
CA GLU A 69 -4.20 0.95 8.46
C GLU A 69 -3.52 -0.15 7.64
N VAL A 70 -3.10 0.20 6.42
CA VAL A 70 -2.49 -0.77 5.51
C VAL A 70 -1.30 -0.14 4.80
N ALA A 71 -0.28 -0.96 4.61
CA ALA A 71 0.76 -0.75 3.61
C ALA A 71 0.32 -1.47 2.34
N TYR A 72 0.44 -0.84 1.18
CA TYR A 72 -0.03 -1.39 -0.08
C TYR A 72 0.84 -0.99 -1.26
N ASP A 73 0.79 -1.81 -2.30
CA ASP A 73 1.33 -1.49 -3.62
C ASP A 73 0.20 -1.47 -4.65
N VAL A 74 0.41 -0.72 -5.73
CA VAL A 74 -0.57 -0.54 -6.79
C VAL A 74 -0.03 -1.03 -8.12
N SER A 75 -0.93 -1.50 -8.95
CA SER A 75 -0.62 -1.88 -10.32
C SER A 75 -1.67 -1.31 -11.26
N TRP A 76 -1.24 -0.97 -12.47
CA TRP A 76 -2.14 -0.52 -13.52
C TRP A 76 -2.89 -1.71 -14.10
N THR A 77 -4.21 -1.59 -14.20
CA THR A 77 -5.08 -2.54 -14.89
C THR A 77 -5.78 -1.82 -16.04
N SER A 78 -6.41 -2.58 -16.94
CA SER A 78 -7.22 -1.99 -18.02
C SER A 78 -8.37 -1.10 -17.51
N SER A 79 -8.77 -1.27 -16.25
CA SER A 79 -9.79 -0.44 -15.57
C SER A 79 -9.19 0.66 -14.68
N GLY A 80 -7.88 0.91 -14.75
CA GLY A 80 -7.18 1.92 -13.96
C GLY A 80 -6.33 1.34 -12.84
N LEU A 81 -5.91 2.20 -11.91
CA LEU A 81 -5.03 1.86 -10.79
C LEU A 81 -5.77 1.01 -9.75
N ARG A 82 -5.20 -0.13 -9.38
CA ARG A 82 -5.73 -1.01 -8.32
C ARG A 82 -4.63 -1.44 -7.38
N ILE A 83 -5.00 -1.72 -6.13
CA ILE A 83 -4.08 -2.37 -5.19
C ILE A 83 -3.83 -3.81 -5.63
N SER A 84 -2.56 -4.20 -5.67
CA SER A 84 -2.10 -5.54 -6.04
C SER A 84 -1.47 -6.28 -4.86
N VAL A 85 -0.84 -5.55 -3.94
CA VAL A 85 -0.26 -6.10 -2.71
C VAL A 85 -0.76 -5.30 -1.53
N MET A 86 -1.09 -5.97 -0.42
CA MET A 86 -1.54 -5.33 0.80
C MET A 86 -0.95 -6.02 2.03
N LYS A 87 -0.59 -5.23 3.04
CA LYS A 87 -0.15 -5.67 4.35
C LYS A 87 -0.92 -4.86 5.38
N ILE A 88 -1.57 -5.55 6.31
CA ILE A 88 -2.26 -4.91 7.43
C ILE A 88 -1.20 -4.38 8.40
N LEU A 89 -1.26 -3.09 8.69
CA LEU A 89 -0.47 -2.44 9.72
C LEU A 89 -1.33 -2.43 10.98
N ASN A 90 -0.77 -2.94 12.06
CA ASN A 90 -1.50 -3.28 13.27
C ASN A 90 -1.06 -2.41 14.45
#